data_AF-A0A7X6TPT6-F1
#
_entry.id   AF-A0A7X6TPT6-F1
#
_cell.length_a   1.000
_cell.length_b   1.000
_cell.length_c   1.000
_cell.angle_alpha   90.00
_cell.angle_beta   90.00
_cell.angle_gamma   90.00
#
_symmetry.space_group_name_H-M   'P 1'
#
loop_
_entity.id
_entity.type
_entity.pdbx_description
1 polymer ?
#
loop_
_entity_poly.entity_id
_entity_poly.type
_entity_poly.pdbx_seq_one_letter_code
_entity_poly.pdbx_strand_id
1 'polypeptide(L)'
;VLEGIGEALNINQKDDELEVHVNAKKPGVTLNLAQTYGEFTLIRVENIREGVKVEEVVKEPEENKEWAEYAIIATAVGEGLKALFKNLHVNYIVSGGQTMNPSTEDFVEAIKKVHAKRVFLLPNNKNVIMAVEQARDLAEDCECRVIPSKTITQGIIACMVFNPEVDFSANEEAMREAITTIKSGQVTFSIKDTRIDGVNIKKDEFMGIYEGHIVNCNKNKNTSVKELLKKMIDEDSSIVTLIYGEGVSEEEAKAVASFINEKYSIEVEIHNGGQPVYAYFVGVE
;
A
#
# COMPACT_ATOMS: atom_id res chain seq x y z
N VAL A 1 -2.00 27.25 41.36
CA VAL A 1 -1.87 27.45 39.89
C VAL A 1 -1.96 26.12 39.15
N LEU A 2 -1.15 25.11 39.47
CA LEU A 2 -1.25 23.77 38.88
C LEU A 2 -2.49 22.96 39.31
N GLU A 3 -3.07 23.24 40.49
CA GLU A 3 -4.35 22.65 40.95
C GLU A 3 -5.55 22.94 40.03
N GLY A 4 -5.47 23.96 39.16
CA GLY A 4 -6.54 24.29 38.22
C GLY A 4 -6.53 23.48 36.91
N ILE A 5 -5.49 22.67 36.67
CA ILE A 5 -5.23 22.05 35.34
C ILE A 5 -5.08 20.52 35.45
N GLY A 6 -4.92 19.96 36.65
CA GLY A 6 -4.78 18.53 36.88
C GLY A 6 -5.55 18.04 38.12
N GLU A 7 -5.84 16.75 38.14
CA GLU A 7 -6.36 16.04 39.32
C GLU A 7 -5.17 15.37 40.03
N ALA A 8 -5.19 15.26 41.37
CA ALA A 8 -4.14 14.62 42.19
C ALA A 8 -2.70 15.18 41.98
N LEU A 9 -2.49 16.43 42.38
CA LEU A 9 -1.18 17.08 42.42
C LEU A 9 -0.41 16.67 43.69
N ASN A 10 0.77 16.07 43.52
CA ASN A 10 1.73 15.85 44.61
C ASN A 10 3.02 16.60 44.30
N ILE A 11 3.49 17.39 45.26
CA ILE A 11 4.73 18.15 45.15
C ILE A 11 5.64 17.74 46.29
N ASN A 12 6.83 17.27 45.95
CA ASN A 12 7.89 17.00 46.90
C ASN A 12 9.07 17.92 46.59
N GLN A 13 9.54 18.66 47.59
CA GLN A 13 10.76 19.46 47.47
C GLN A 13 11.90 18.68 48.11
N LYS A 14 13.01 18.55 47.38
CA LYS A 14 14.24 17.97 47.91
C LYS A 14 15.40 18.86 47.49
N ASP A 15 16.03 19.48 48.49
CA ASP A 15 17.08 20.48 48.30
C ASP A 15 16.61 21.62 47.36
N ASP A 16 17.35 21.88 46.27
CA ASP A 16 17.03 22.90 45.25
C ASP A 16 16.18 22.35 44.08
N GLU A 17 15.73 21.09 44.16
CA GLU A 17 14.90 20.45 43.13
C GLU A 17 13.47 20.24 43.62
N LEU A 18 12.52 20.42 42.69
CA LEU A 18 11.08 20.26 42.96
C LEU A 18 10.52 19.16 42.07
N GLU A 19 10.10 18.07 42.70
CA GLU A 19 9.49 16.92 42.04
C GLU A 19 7.96 17.09 42.04
N VAL A 20 7.37 17.21 40.84
CA VAL A 20 5.93 17.37 40.64
C VAL A 20 5.35 16.13 40.00
N HIS A 21 4.36 15.53 40.65
CA HIS A 21 3.52 14.48 40.06
C HIS A 21 2.11 15.04 39.87
N VAL A 22 1.59 14.98 38.65
CA VAL A 22 0.29 15.56 38.30
C VAL A 22 -0.43 14.69 37.28
N ASN A 23 -1.69 14.36 37.53
CA ASN A 23 -2.53 13.73 36.51
C ASN A 23 -3.15 14.81 35.63
N ALA A 24 -2.62 14.95 34.41
CA ALA A 24 -3.07 15.95 33.46
C ALA A 24 -3.85 15.31 32.30
N LYS A 25 -5.04 15.84 32.01
CA LYS A 25 -5.81 15.47 30.79
C LYS A 25 -5.11 15.92 29.51
N LYS A 26 -4.32 17.00 29.59
CA LYS A 26 -3.52 17.57 28.49
C LYS A 26 -2.11 17.88 28.98
N PRO A 27 -1.17 16.91 28.97
CA PRO A 27 0.16 17.08 29.54
C PRO A 27 0.93 18.30 28.99
N GLY A 28 0.78 18.61 27.70
CA GLY A 28 1.46 19.75 27.07
C GLY A 28 1.11 21.11 27.68
N VAL A 29 -0.14 21.32 28.11
CA VAL A 29 -0.56 22.58 28.78
C VAL A 29 0.12 22.70 30.14
N THR A 30 0.17 21.59 30.87
CA THR A 30 0.78 21.52 32.21
C THR A 30 2.30 21.72 32.14
N LEU A 31 2.97 21.11 31.16
CA LEU A 31 4.41 21.27 30.95
C LEU A 31 4.77 22.70 30.56
N ASN A 32 4.05 23.31 29.61
CA ASN A 32 4.30 24.70 29.20
C ASN A 32 4.13 25.68 30.35
N LEU A 33 3.14 25.44 31.24
CA LEU A 33 2.96 26.27 32.42
C LEU A 33 4.05 26.03 33.47
N ALA A 34 4.45 24.78 33.72
CA ALA A 34 5.52 24.48 34.67
C ALA A 34 6.86 25.06 34.23
N GLN A 35 7.12 25.13 32.92
CA GLN A 35 8.32 25.76 32.35
C GLN A 35 8.46 27.25 32.70
N THR A 36 7.36 27.96 33.00
CA THR A 36 7.45 29.38 33.41
C THR A 36 8.04 29.56 34.80
N TYR A 37 8.20 28.48 35.58
CA TYR A 37 8.68 28.50 36.96
C TYR A 37 10.08 27.91 37.15
N GLY A 38 10.66 27.29 36.11
CA GLY A 38 11.98 26.70 36.17
C GLY A 38 12.28 25.81 34.95
N GLU A 39 13.52 25.31 34.90
CA GLU A 39 13.94 24.35 33.87
C GLU A 39 13.66 22.90 34.30
N PHE A 40 13.39 22.04 33.33
CA PHE A 40 13.15 20.62 33.60
C PHE A 40 14.45 19.83 33.56
N THR A 41 14.83 19.23 34.68
CA THR A 41 15.94 18.25 34.73
C THR A 41 15.52 16.89 34.14
N LEU A 42 14.26 16.48 34.38
CA LEU A 42 13.72 15.20 33.91
C LEU A 42 12.20 15.30 33.74
N ILE A 43 11.69 14.81 32.60
CA ILE A 43 10.24 14.72 32.33
C ILE A 43 9.89 13.24 32.13
N ARG A 44 8.88 12.76 32.87
CA ARG A 44 8.26 11.44 32.66
C ARG A 44 6.76 11.61 32.46
N VAL A 45 6.24 11.06 31.36
CA VAL A 45 4.81 11.09 31.04
C VAL A 45 4.34 9.65 30.88
N GLU A 46 3.43 9.23 31.75
CA GLU A 46 2.89 7.87 31.79
C GLU A 46 1.38 7.91 31.57
N ASN A 47 0.86 7.00 30.73
CA ASN A 47 -0.57 6.90 30.48
C ASN A 47 -1.23 6.02 31.56
N ILE A 48 -1.84 6.66 32.55
CA ILE A 48 -2.49 5.98 33.68
C ILE A 48 -3.84 5.31 33.33
N ARG A 49 -4.32 5.42 32.08
CA ARG A 49 -5.60 4.83 31.61
C ARG A 49 -5.44 3.55 30.78
N GLU A 50 -4.27 2.92 30.77
CA GLU A 50 -4.06 1.66 30.03
C GLU A 50 -5.03 0.56 30.50
N GLY A 51 -6.03 0.31 29.66
CA GLY A 51 -7.09 -0.67 29.90
C GLY A 51 -8.30 -0.52 28.95
N VAL A 52 -8.49 0.64 28.32
CA VAL A 52 -9.54 0.82 27.31
C VAL A 52 -8.91 1.30 26.00
N LYS A 53 -8.77 0.38 25.04
CA LYS A 53 -8.64 0.75 23.62
C LYS A 53 -9.97 1.37 23.19
N VAL A 54 -10.09 2.68 23.34
CA VAL A 54 -11.06 3.45 22.56
C VAL A 54 -10.27 3.97 21.37
N GLU A 55 -10.52 3.41 20.18
CA GLU A 55 -10.24 4.08 18.93
C GLU A 55 -11.15 5.31 18.87
N GLU A 56 -10.81 6.37 19.61
CA GLU A 56 -11.33 7.70 19.30
C GLU A 56 -10.64 8.14 18.02
N VAL A 57 -11.33 7.87 16.91
CA VAL A 57 -11.17 8.63 15.66
C VAL A 57 -11.30 10.10 16.05
N VAL A 58 -10.17 10.77 16.25
CA VAL A 58 -10.13 12.23 16.27
C VAL A 58 -10.55 12.64 14.87
N LYS A 59 -11.85 12.89 14.69
CA LYS A 59 -12.34 13.70 13.57
C LYS A 59 -11.73 15.07 13.79
N GLU A 60 -10.60 15.34 13.14
CA GLU A 60 -10.19 16.70 12.86
C GLU A 60 -11.42 17.44 12.30
N PRO A 61 -11.70 18.67 12.76
CA PRO A 61 -12.77 19.45 12.15
C PRO A 61 -12.48 19.50 10.65
N GLU A 62 -13.47 19.13 9.84
CA GLU A 62 -13.44 19.32 8.39
C GLU A 62 -13.33 20.82 8.14
N GLU A 63 -12.09 21.32 8.12
CA GLU A 63 -11.78 22.50 7.33
C GLU A 63 -12.35 22.22 5.94
N ASN A 64 -13.10 23.20 5.42
CA ASN A 64 -13.64 23.18 4.07
C ASN A 64 -12.47 23.16 3.08
N LYS A 65 -11.80 22.00 2.96
CA LYS A 65 -10.67 21.77 2.08
C LYS A 65 -11.19 22.01 0.69
N GLU A 66 -10.59 22.92 -0.05
CA GLU A 66 -10.93 23.07 -1.46
C GLU A 66 -10.77 21.70 -2.14
N TRP A 67 -11.67 21.39 -3.07
CA TRP A 67 -11.61 20.16 -3.84
C TRP A 67 -10.27 20.11 -4.58
N ALA A 68 -9.51 19.03 -4.38
CA ALA A 68 -8.29 18.80 -5.15
C ALA A 68 -8.65 18.67 -6.63
N GLU A 69 -7.75 19.08 -7.52
CA GLU A 69 -8.02 18.98 -8.97
C GLU A 69 -8.08 17.51 -9.43
N TYR A 70 -7.17 16.68 -8.88
CA TYR A 70 -7.06 15.26 -9.18
C TYR A 70 -6.90 14.43 -7.90
N ALA A 71 -7.39 13.20 -7.95
CA ALA A 71 -6.98 12.13 -7.05
C ALA A 71 -6.81 10.80 -7.78
N ILE A 72 -6.00 9.93 -7.22
CA ILE A 72 -5.81 8.56 -7.67
C ILE A 72 -6.18 7.62 -6.53
N ILE A 73 -7.02 6.63 -6.83
CA ILE A 73 -7.42 5.57 -5.92
C ILE A 73 -6.96 4.24 -6.49
N ALA A 74 -6.24 3.45 -5.69
CA ALA A 74 -5.75 2.14 -6.10
C ALA A 74 -6.17 1.05 -5.14
N THR A 75 -6.27 -0.19 -5.62
CA THR A 75 -6.40 -1.36 -4.74
C THR A 75 -5.03 -1.98 -4.49
N ALA A 76 -4.70 -2.24 -3.23
CA ALA A 76 -3.49 -2.96 -2.84
C ALA A 76 -3.63 -3.60 -1.45
N VAL A 77 -2.79 -4.60 -1.17
CA VAL A 77 -2.68 -5.25 0.15
C VAL A 77 -1.21 -5.45 0.49
N GLY A 78 -0.83 -5.12 1.73
CA GLY A 78 0.57 -5.10 2.18
C GLY A 78 1.08 -3.68 2.40
N GLU A 79 1.79 -3.45 3.50
CA GLU A 79 2.24 -2.10 3.89
C GLU A 79 3.29 -1.53 2.93
N GLY A 80 4.13 -2.38 2.35
CA GLY A 80 5.13 -1.98 1.35
C GLY A 80 4.49 -1.51 0.05
N LEU A 81 3.49 -2.25 -0.47
CA LEU A 81 2.71 -1.82 -1.63
C LEU A 81 1.94 -0.54 -1.36
N LYS A 82 1.35 -0.40 -0.16
CA LYS A 82 0.68 0.84 0.23
C LYS A 82 1.64 2.03 0.23
N ALA A 83 2.84 1.87 0.78
CA ALA A 83 3.85 2.91 0.77
C ALA A 83 4.30 3.26 -0.66
N LEU A 84 4.50 2.25 -1.51
CA LEU A 84 4.88 2.44 -2.91
C LEU A 84 3.83 3.26 -3.67
N PHE A 85 2.54 2.88 -3.59
CA PHE A 85 1.48 3.64 -4.23
C PHE A 85 1.34 5.07 -3.69
N LYS A 86 1.49 5.27 -2.37
CA LYS A 86 1.52 6.62 -1.80
C LYS A 86 2.66 7.48 -2.34
N ASN A 87 3.85 6.91 -2.53
CA ASN A 87 4.99 7.59 -3.15
C ASN A 87 4.73 7.93 -4.64
N LEU A 88 3.85 7.17 -5.30
CA LEU A 88 3.37 7.42 -6.66
C LEU A 88 2.08 8.26 -6.67
N HIS A 89 1.90 9.13 -5.68
CA HIS A 89 0.79 10.08 -5.57
C HIS A 89 -0.62 9.46 -5.51
N VAL A 90 -0.74 8.18 -5.12
CA VAL A 90 -2.06 7.59 -4.83
C VAL A 90 -2.61 8.16 -3.53
N ASN A 91 -3.75 8.84 -3.63
CA ASN A 91 -4.38 9.56 -2.52
C ASN A 91 -5.12 8.62 -1.57
N TYR A 92 -5.70 7.54 -2.08
CA TYR A 92 -6.41 6.56 -1.27
C TYR A 92 -6.16 5.13 -1.75
N ILE A 93 -5.98 4.23 -0.79
CA ILE A 93 -5.77 2.82 -1.08
C ILE A 93 -6.91 2.03 -0.50
N VAL A 94 -7.73 1.45 -1.38
CA VAL A 94 -8.75 0.49 -0.98
C VAL A 94 -8.04 -0.82 -0.69
N SER A 95 -8.13 -1.29 0.55
CA SER A 95 -7.50 -2.57 0.92
C SER A 95 -8.18 -3.70 0.17
N GLY A 96 -7.40 -4.46 -0.61
CA GLY A 96 -7.94 -5.55 -1.41
C GLY A 96 -6.87 -6.37 -2.10
N GLY A 97 -7.21 -7.62 -2.41
CA GLY A 97 -6.35 -8.59 -3.08
C GLY A 97 -7.19 -9.69 -3.73
N GLN A 98 -6.53 -10.69 -4.33
CA GLN A 98 -7.22 -11.73 -5.12
C GLN A 98 -8.24 -12.57 -4.32
N THR A 99 -8.06 -12.67 -3.01
CA THR A 99 -8.97 -13.37 -2.08
C THR A 99 -9.82 -12.44 -1.22
N MET A 100 -9.61 -11.13 -1.30
CA MET A 100 -10.30 -10.09 -0.55
C MET A 100 -10.69 -9.00 -1.55
N ASN A 101 -11.78 -9.25 -2.28
CA ASN A 101 -12.29 -8.34 -3.28
C ASN A 101 -13.13 -7.24 -2.60
N PRO A 102 -12.67 -5.97 -2.57
CA PRO A 102 -13.50 -4.85 -2.13
C PRO A 102 -14.80 -4.74 -2.94
N SER A 103 -15.82 -4.25 -2.26
CA SER A 103 -17.17 -4.02 -2.79
C SER A 103 -17.28 -2.69 -3.53
N THR A 104 -18.35 -2.51 -4.29
CA THR A 104 -18.69 -1.22 -4.93
C THR A 104 -18.78 -0.09 -3.90
N GLU A 105 -19.36 -0.36 -2.71
CA GLU A 105 -19.49 0.63 -1.64
C GLU A 105 -18.13 1.10 -1.12
N ASP A 106 -17.15 0.18 -0.98
CA ASP A 106 -15.80 0.53 -0.54
C ASP A 106 -15.15 1.56 -1.47
N PHE A 107 -15.38 1.44 -2.78
CA PHE A 107 -14.89 2.40 -3.77
C PHE A 107 -15.68 3.71 -3.77
N VAL A 108 -17.01 3.67 -3.59
CA VAL A 108 -17.83 4.89 -3.46
C VAL A 108 -17.40 5.70 -2.24
N GLU A 109 -17.14 5.05 -1.11
CA GLU A 109 -16.60 5.72 0.08
C GLU A 109 -15.21 6.30 -0.17
N ALA A 110 -14.33 5.57 -0.86
CA ALA A 110 -12.99 6.04 -1.18
C ALA A 110 -13.03 7.29 -2.07
N ILE A 111 -13.91 7.31 -3.08
CA ILE A 111 -14.15 8.46 -3.96
C ILE A 111 -14.61 9.68 -3.17
N LYS A 112 -15.54 9.50 -2.23
CA LYS A 112 -15.99 10.59 -1.35
C LYS A 112 -14.86 11.11 -0.45
N LYS A 113 -14.04 10.22 0.11
CA LYS A 113 -12.95 10.56 1.04
C LYS A 113 -11.82 11.36 0.39
N VAL A 114 -11.54 11.17 -0.91
CA VAL A 114 -10.45 11.90 -1.57
C VAL A 114 -10.78 13.36 -1.87
N HIS A 115 -12.07 13.75 -1.88
CA HIS A 115 -12.53 15.13 -2.04
C HIS A 115 -11.86 15.85 -3.23
N ALA A 116 -11.98 15.25 -4.42
CA ALA A 116 -11.31 15.70 -5.65
C ALA A 116 -12.28 15.75 -6.83
N LYS A 117 -12.07 16.72 -7.74
CA LYS A 117 -12.96 16.95 -8.88
C LYS A 117 -12.89 15.84 -9.91
N ARG A 118 -11.69 15.27 -10.09
CA ARG A 118 -11.40 14.21 -11.06
C ARG A 118 -10.67 13.08 -10.36
N VAL A 119 -11.09 11.85 -10.61
CA VAL A 119 -10.54 10.67 -9.91
C VAL A 119 -10.16 9.58 -10.90
N PHE A 120 -8.91 9.14 -10.85
CA PHE A 120 -8.49 7.89 -11.49
C PHE A 120 -8.67 6.71 -10.54
N LEU A 121 -9.27 5.65 -11.03
CA LEU A 121 -9.52 4.41 -10.30
C LEU A 121 -8.69 3.28 -10.91
N LEU A 122 -7.80 2.67 -10.12
CA LEU A 122 -6.91 1.58 -10.52
C LEU A 122 -7.27 0.30 -9.75
N PRO A 123 -8.07 -0.61 -10.36
CA PRO A 123 -8.55 -1.82 -9.69
C PRO A 123 -7.43 -2.77 -9.26
N ASN A 124 -6.31 -2.81 -9.99
CA ASN A 124 -5.13 -3.67 -9.77
C ASN A 124 -5.44 -5.16 -9.53
N ASN A 125 -6.66 -5.57 -9.86
CA ASN A 125 -7.21 -6.89 -9.64
C ASN A 125 -8.38 -7.06 -10.61
N LYS A 126 -8.23 -7.99 -11.56
CA LYS A 126 -9.27 -8.28 -12.56
C LYS A 126 -10.66 -8.56 -11.98
N ASN A 127 -10.74 -9.07 -10.75
CA ASN A 127 -12.00 -9.47 -10.12
C ASN A 127 -12.80 -8.28 -9.56
N VAL A 128 -12.19 -7.11 -9.39
CA VAL A 128 -12.87 -5.92 -8.83
C VAL A 128 -13.16 -4.84 -9.87
N ILE A 129 -12.73 -5.02 -11.13
CA ILE A 129 -12.97 -4.04 -12.21
C ILE A 129 -14.45 -3.66 -12.29
N MET A 130 -15.35 -4.65 -12.29
CA MET A 130 -16.80 -4.40 -12.36
C MET A 130 -17.31 -3.57 -11.17
N ALA A 131 -16.81 -3.84 -9.95
CA ALA A 131 -17.19 -3.07 -8.77
C ALA A 131 -16.71 -1.61 -8.86
N VAL A 132 -15.50 -1.40 -9.39
CA VAL A 132 -14.93 -0.07 -9.62
C VAL A 132 -15.70 0.71 -10.70
N GLU A 133 -16.08 0.05 -11.80
CA GLU A 133 -16.91 0.65 -12.84
C GLU A 133 -18.29 1.06 -12.32
N GLN A 134 -18.92 0.22 -11.49
CA GLN A 134 -20.17 0.59 -10.83
C GLN A 134 -19.99 1.76 -9.87
N ALA A 135 -18.88 1.81 -9.12
CA ALA A 135 -18.60 2.92 -8.21
C ALA A 135 -18.38 4.24 -8.96
N ARG A 136 -17.73 4.19 -10.14
CA ARG A 136 -17.64 5.34 -11.06
C ARG A 136 -19.03 5.84 -11.44
N ASP A 137 -19.95 4.95 -11.80
CA ASP A 137 -21.30 5.33 -12.26
C ASP A 137 -22.17 5.91 -11.12
N LEU A 138 -21.86 5.56 -9.87
CA LEU A 138 -22.52 6.08 -8.67
C LEU A 138 -21.89 7.38 -8.13
N ALA A 139 -20.76 7.82 -8.69
CA ALA A 139 -20.07 9.03 -8.27
C ALA A 139 -20.66 10.26 -8.97
N GLU A 140 -21.62 10.93 -8.32
CA GLU A 140 -22.34 12.07 -8.90
C GLU A 140 -21.54 13.39 -8.82
N ASP A 141 -20.72 13.56 -7.77
CA ASP A 141 -20.04 14.84 -7.47
C ASP A 141 -18.63 14.96 -8.06
N CYS A 142 -18.13 13.93 -8.76
CA CYS A 142 -16.77 13.93 -9.33
C CYS A 142 -16.69 13.17 -10.65
N GLU A 143 -15.79 13.61 -11.55
CA GLU A 143 -15.53 12.92 -12.81
C GLU A 143 -14.56 11.76 -12.58
N CYS A 144 -15.07 10.53 -12.56
CA CYS A 144 -14.26 9.33 -12.34
C CYS A 144 -13.87 8.64 -13.67
N ARG A 145 -12.63 8.17 -13.78
CA ARG A 145 -12.15 7.33 -14.91
C ARG A 145 -11.47 6.08 -14.40
N VAL A 146 -11.84 4.94 -14.97
CA VAL A 146 -11.26 3.63 -14.61
C VAL A 146 -10.12 3.29 -15.55
N ILE A 147 -8.91 3.20 -15.01
CA ILE A 147 -7.76 2.60 -15.70
C ILE A 147 -7.83 1.10 -15.39
N PRO A 148 -8.14 0.22 -16.35
CA PRO A 148 -8.52 -1.16 -16.08
C PRO A 148 -7.31 -2.07 -15.78
N SER A 149 -6.45 -1.66 -14.85
CA SER A 149 -5.32 -2.45 -14.37
C SER A 149 -5.80 -3.74 -13.70
N LYS A 150 -5.21 -4.86 -14.09
CA LYS A 150 -5.55 -6.20 -13.59
C LYS A 150 -4.57 -6.70 -12.54
N THR A 151 -3.40 -6.07 -12.45
CA THR A 151 -2.29 -6.48 -11.58
C THR A 151 -1.66 -5.27 -10.89
N ILE A 152 -0.90 -5.53 -9.83
CA ILE A 152 -0.18 -4.49 -9.07
C ILE A 152 0.85 -3.77 -9.94
N THR A 153 1.58 -4.49 -10.78
CA THR A 153 2.63 -3.91 -11.63
C THR A 153 2.06 -3.02 -12.73
N GLN A 154 0.91 -3.40 -13.31
CA GLN A 154 0.14 -2.49 -14.18
C GLN A 154 -0.29 -1.23 -13.43
N GLY A 155 -0.74 -1.37 -12.19
CA GLY A 155 -1.10 -0.21 -11.36
C GLY A 155 0.06 0.76 -11.14
N ILE A 156 1.24 0.23 -10.84
CA ILE A 156 2.46 1.02 -10.62
C ILE A 156 2.81 1.82 -11.88
N ILE A 157 2.85 1.15 -13.04
CA ILE A 157 3.20 1.80 -14.31
C ILE A 157 2.20 2.87 -14.71
N ALA A 158 0.90 2.61 -14.52
CA ALA A 158 -0.12 3.63 -14.72
C ALA A 158 0.13 4.87 -13.86
N CYS A 159 0.47 4.71 -12.58
CA CYS A 159 0.77 5.85 -11.71
C CYS A 159 2.07 6.57 -12.08
N MET A 160 3.07 5.87 -12.61
CA MET A 160 4.35 6.48 -13.02
C MET A 160 4.20 7.46 -14.19
N VAL A 161 3.25 7.20 -15.10
CA VAL A 161 3.01 8.06 -16.27
C VAL A 161 2.01 9.20 -16.02
N PHE A 162 1.40 9.24 -14.83
CA PHE A 162 0.48 10.31 -14.47
C PHE A 162 1.18 11.67 -14.45
N ASN A 163 0.59 12.66 -15.12
CA ASN A 163 1.09 14.02 -15.18
C ASN A 163 -0.03 15.03 -14.84
N PRO A 164 0.01 15.72 -13.69
CA PRO A 164 -1.05 16.67 -13.31
C PRO A 164 -1.15 17.91 -14.22
N GLU A 165 -0.18 18.14 -15.10
CA GLU A 165 -0.15 19.30 -16.01
C GLU A 165 -0.91 19.06 -17.33
N VAL A 166 -1.24 17.81 -17.67
CA VAL A 166 -2.03 17.48 -18.87
C VAL A 166 -3.51 17.28 -18.52
N ASP A 167 -4.37 17.37 -19.53
CA ASP A 167 -5.80 17.18 -19.31
C ASP A 167 -6.14 15.74 -18.89
N PHE A 168 -7.35 15.58 -18.34
CA PHE A 168 -7.79 14.31 -17.77
C PHE A 168 -7.90 13.18 -18.80
N SER A 169 -8.20 13.52 -20.06
CA SER A 169 -8.29 12.54 -21.15
C SER A 169 -6.93 12.11 -21.66
N ALA A 170 -6.01 13.06 -21.82
CA ALA A 170 -4.62 12.76 -22.19
C ALA A 170 -3.96 11.87 -21.13
N ASN A 171 -4.17 12.16 -19.83
CA ASN A 171 -3.72 11.29 -18.74
C ASN A 171 -4.37 9.89 -18.83
N GLU A 172 -5.68 9.80 -19.03
CA GLU A 172 -6.35 8.50 -19.15
C GLU A 172 -5.77 7.64 -20.28
N GLU A 173 -5.57 8.24 -21.45
CA GLU A 173 -5.00 7.57 -22.62
C GLU A 173 -3.57 7.08 -22.33
N ALA A 174 -2.71 7.93 -21.79
CA ALA A 174 -1.34 7.58 -21.43
C ALA A 174 -1.29 6.44 -20.38
N MET A 175 -2.11 6.52 -19.34
CA MET A 175 -2.20 5.48 -18.31
C MET A 175 -2.71 4.15 -18.89
N ARG A 176 -3.69 4.19 -19.80
CA ARG A 176 -4.22 3.01 -20.49
C ARG A 176 -3.21 2.37 -21.43
N GLU A 177 -2.41 3.16 -22.14
CA GLU A 177 -1.34 2.66 -22.99
C GLU A 177 -0.26 2.00 -22.12
N ALA A 178 0.17 2.66 -21.04
CA ALA A 178 1.24 2.19 -20.17
C ALA A 178 0.94 0.82 -19.54
N ILE A 179 -0.30 0.52 -19.13
CA ILE A 179 -0.63 -0.81 -18.59
C ILE A 179 -0.50 -1.96 -19.61
N THR A 180 -0.41 -1.65 -20.91
CA THR A 180 -0.25 -2.65 -21.97
C THR A 180 1.21 -2.96 -22.29
N THR A 181 2.16 -2.13 -21.85
CA THR A 181 3.59 -2.31 -22.14
C THR A 181 4.26 -3.29 -21.19
N ILE A 182 3.61 -3.62 -20.06
CA ILE A 182 4.18 -4.48 -19.02
C ILE A 182 3.60 -5.90 -19.05
N LYS A 183 4.50 -6.88 -19.12
CA LYS A 183 4.19 -8.30 -18.89
C LYS A 183 4.10 -8.55 -17.39
N SER A 184 3.01 -9.14 -16.93
CA SER A 184 2.75 -9.35 -15.50
C SER A 184 2.84 -10.82 -15.09
N GLY A 185 3.64 -11.05 -14.04
CA GLY A 185 3.89 -12.34 -13.44
C GLY A 185 3.63 -12.33 -11.94
N GLN A 186 3.24 -13.47 -11.39
CA GLN A 186 2.95 -13.61 -9.95
C GLN A 186 3.40 -14.99 -9.46
N VAL A 187 3.84 -15.08 -8.21
CA VAL A 187 4.11 -16.34 -7.53
C VAL A 187 3.30 -16.42 -6.25
N THR A 188 2.47 -17.47 -6.13
CA THR A 188 1.67 -17.76 -4.93
C THR A 188 1.72 -19.26 -4.62
N PHE A 189 1.12 -19.71 -3.53
CA PHE A 189 1.10 -21.12 -3.13
C PHE A 189 -0.28 -21.74 -3.37
N SER A 190 -0.31 -23.05 -3.61
CA SER A 190 -1.56 -23.79 -3.77
C SER A 190 -2.10 -24.27 -2.43
N ILE A 191 -3.43 -24.20 -2.26
CA ILE A 191 -4.14 -24.72 -1.08
C ILE A 191 -4.68 -26.14 -1.28
N LYS A 192 -4.58 -26.71 -2.49
CA LYS A 192 -5.10 -28.04 -2.82
C LYS A 192 -4.39 -28.70 -3.99
N ASP A 193 -4.51 -30.02 -4.07
CA ASP A 193 -4.08 -30.78 -5.24
C ASP A 193 -5.07 -30.55 -6.40
N THR A 194 -4.56 -30.23 -7.58
CA THR A 194 -5.39 -30.03 -8.77
C THR A 194 -4.55 -30.09 -10.05
N ARG A 195 -5.22 -29.96 -11.21
CA ARG A 195 -4.57 -29.81 -12.51
C ARG A 195 -5.22 -28.66 -13.26
N ILE A 196 -4.44 -27.64 -13.58
CA ILE A 196 -4.89 -26.41 -14.27
C ILE A 196 -3.84 -26.10 -15.35
N ASP A 197 -4.28 -25.64 -16.53
CA ASP A 197 -3.40 -25.30 -17.66
C ASP A 197 -2.40 -26.41 -18.04
N GLY A 198 -2.80 -27.67 -17.84
CA GLY A 198 -1.96 -28.84 -18.07
C GLY A 198 -0.89 -29.10 -17.00
N VAL A 199 -0.67 -28.17 -16.06
CA VAL A 199 0.27 -28.25 -14.94
C VAL A 199 -0.35 -29.00 -13.77
N ASN A 200 0.38 -29.98 -13.24
CA ASN A 200 -0.01 -30.65 -12.00
C ASN A 200 0.39 -29.77 -10.82
N ILE A 201 -0.59 -29.42 -10.00
CA ILE A 201 -0.44 -28.53 -8.85
C ILE A 201 -0.65 -29.37 -7.61
N LYS A 202 0.30 -29.33 -6.68
CA LYS A 202 0.14 -29.93 -5.36
C LYS A 202 -0.07 -28.87 -4.31
N LYS A 203 -0.81 -29.25 -3.28
CA LYS A 203 -0.97 -28.45 -2.06
C LYS A 203 0.40 -28.06 -1.51
N ASP A 204 0.49 -26.82 -1.02
CA ASP A 204 1.67 -26.18 -0.43
C ASP A 204 2.84 -25.95 -1.40
N GLU A 205 2.71 -26.32 -2.68
CA GLU A 205 3.67 -25.95 -3.72
C GLU A 205 3.37 -24.53 -4.28
N PHE A 206 4.41 -23.87 -4.75
CA PHE A 206 4.35 -22.54 -5.33
C PHE A 206 4.09 -22.61 -6.83
N MET A 207 3.22 -21.75 -7.33
CA MET A 207 2.81 -21.64 -8.72
C MET A 207 3.29 -20.31 -9.30
N GLY A 208 3.98 -20.37 -10.42
CA GLY A 208 4.24 -19.21 -11.27
C GLY A 208 3.06 -18.98 -12.21
N ILE A 209 2.51 -17.77 -12.18
CA ILE A 209 1.40 -17.33 -13.02
C ILE A 209 1.93 -16.26 -13.96
N TYR A 210 1.73 -16.44 -15.26
CA TYR A 210 2.09 -15.46 -16.29
C TYR A 210 0.83 -15.06 -17.06
N GLU A 211 0.48 -13.77 -17.08
CA GLU A 211 -0.74 -13.26 -17.74
C GLU A 211 -2.02 -14.03 -17.37
N GLY A 212 -2.10 -14.47 -16.10
CA GLY A 212 -3.24 -15.22 -15.57
C GLY A 212 -3.22 -16.74 -15.83
N HIS A 213 -2.21 -17.26 -16.51
CA HIS A 213 -2.03 -18.68 -16.78
C HIS A 213 -0.96 -19.30 -15.87
N ILE A 214 -1.22 -20.50 -15.34
CA ILE A 214 -0.25 -21.22 -14.51
C ILE A 214 0.79 -21.84 -15.43
N VAL A 215 2.05 -21.41 -15.29
CA VAL A 215 3.13 -21.81 -16.19
C VAL A 215 4.16 -22.73 -15.55
N ASN A 216 4.22 -22.80 -14.21
CA ASN A 216 5.04 -23.74 -13.48
C ASN A 216 4.43 -24.01 -12.08
N CYS A 217 4.85 -25.10 -11.45
CA CYS A 217 4.54 -25.39 -10.05
C CYS A 217 5.72 -26.12 -9.41
N ASN A 218 6.26 -25.59 -8.31
CA ASN A 218 7.45 -26.11 -7.64
C ASN A 218 7.33 -25.99 -6.11
N LYS A 219 8.02 -26.88 -5.38
CA LYS A 219 8.09 -26.84 -3.90
C LYS A 219 8.72 -25.57 -3.32
N ASN A 220 9.52 -24.85 -4.10
CA ASN A 220 10.23 -23.67 -3.63
C ASN A 220 9.81 -22.43 -4.44
N LYS A 221 9.51 -21.35 -3.73
CA LYS A 221 9.10 -20.05 -4.29
C LYS A 221 10.19 -19.42 -5.18
N ASN A 222 11.47 -19.52 -4.81
CA ASN A 222 12.60 -18.98 -5.57
C ASN A 222 12.82 -19.78 -6.87
N THR A 223 12.58 -21.09 -6.85
CA THR A 223 12.56 -21.87 -8.10
C THR A 223 11.43 -21.42 -9.00
N SER A 224 10.23 -21.25 -8.46
CA SER A 224 9.03 -20.85 -9.23
C SER A 224 9.20 -19.48 -9.88
N VAL A 225 9.72 -18.48 -9.16
CA VAL A 225 9.94 -17.14 -9.73
C VAL A 225 11.04 -17.13 -10.79
N LYS A 226 12.13 -17.90 -10.59
CA LYS A 226 13.20 -18.02 -11.61
C LYS A 226 12.70 -18.69 -12.89
N GLU A 227 11.86 -19.72 -12.78
CA GLU A 227 11.24 -20.35 -13.95
C GLU A 227 10.19 -19.46 -14.62
N LEU A 228 9.47 -18.66 -13.84
CA LEU A 228 8.53 -17.67 -14.37
C LEU A 228 9.27 -16.59 -15.17
N LEU A 229 10.32 -16.00 -14.60
CA LEU A 229 11.16 -14.99 -15.25
C LEU A 229 11.79 -15.48 -16.57
N LYS A 230 12.21 -16.75 -16.64
CA LYS A 230 12.71 -17.36 -17.89
C LYS A 230 11.67 -17.39 -19.02
N LYS A 231 10.38 -17.33 -18.69
CA LYS A 231 9.28 -17.30 -19.68
C LYS A 231 8.82 -15.88 -20.01
N MET A 232 9.04 -14.92 -19.10
CA MET A 232 8.60 -13.54 -19.26
C MET A 232 9.62 -12.66 -19.98
N ILE A 233 10.92 -12.90 -19.72
CA ILE A 233 12.02 -12.11 -20.29
C ILE A 233 12.31 -12.58 -21.71
N ASP A 234 12.33 -11.63 -22.64
CA ASP A 234 12.74 -11.78 -24.03
C ASP A 234 13.73 -10.68 -24.44
N GLU A 235 14.01 -10.59 -25.74
CA GLU A 235 15.02 -9.67 -26.30
C GLU A 235 14.62 -8.19 -26.26
N ASP A 236 13.31 -7.91 -26.17
CA ASP A 236 12.79 -6.54 -26.07
C ASP A 236 12.70 -6.05 -24.62
N SER A 237 12.97 -6.93 -23.65
CA SER A 237 12.86 -6.62 -22.22
C SER A 237 14.04 -5.76 -21.73
N SER A 238 13.73 -4.76 -20.91
CA SER A 238 14.65 -3.70 -20.47
C SER A 238 14.72 -3.55 -18.95
N ILE A 239 13.59 -3.71 -18.26
CA ILE A 239 13.47 -3.57 -16.80
C ILE A 239 12.64 -4.72 -16.24
N VAL A 240 13.07 -5.25 -15.10
CA VAL A 240 12.32 -6.19 -14.27
C VAL A 240 12.03 -5.56 -12.92
N THR A 241 10.75 -5.29 -12.64
CA THR A 241 10.31 -4.90 -11.30
C THR A 241 9.95 -6.16 -10.49
N LEU A 242 10.71 -6.44 -9.44
CA LEU A 242 10.52 -7.57 -8.54
C LEU A 242 10.00 -7.11 -7.18
N ILE A 243 8.74 -7.43 -6.87
CA ILE A 243 8.10 -7.04 -5.62
C ILE A 243 7.87 -8.28 -4.75
N TYR A 244 8.54 -8.38 -3.60
CA TYR A 244 8.44 -9.55 -2.73
C TYR A 244 7.44 -9.35 -1.59
N GLY A 245 6.78 -10.43 -1.19
CA GLY A 245 5.74 -10.43 -0.17
C GLY A 245 6.20 -10.95 1.19
N GLU A 246 5.23 -11.15 2.07
CA GLU A 246 5.47 -11.81 3.36
C GLU A 246 6.05 -13.21 3.16
N GLY A 247 6.99 -13.59 4.01
CA GLY A 247 7.66 -14.89 3.93
C GLY A 247 8.75 -14.99 2.87
N VAL A 248 9.14 -13.89 2.21
CA VAL A 248 10.35 -13.78 1.40
C VAL A 248 11.31 -12.80 2.06
N SER A 249 12.57 -13.19 2.28
CA SER A 249 13.58 -12.26 2.80
C SER A 249 14.18 -11.37 1.70
N GLU A 250 14.76 -10.24 2.09
CA GLU A 250 15.43 -9.34 1.15
C GLU A 250 16.62 -10.04 0.46
N GLU A 251 17.33 -10.92 1.17
CA GLU A 251 18.41 -11.75 0.61
C GLU A 251 17.90 -12.73 -0.44
N GLU A 252 16.72 -13.34 -0.21
CA GLU A 252 16.08 -14.20 -1.21
C GLU A 252 15.73 -13.41 -2.48
N ALA A 253 15.15 -12.22 -2.33
CA ALA A 253 14.82 -11.33 -3.45
C ALA A 253 16.09 -10.88 -4.21
N LYS A 254 17.15 -10.48 -3.50
CA LYS A 254 18.45 -10.15 -4.08
C LYS A 254 19.08 -11.32 -4.84
N ALA A 255 18.94 -12.54 -4.33
CA ALA A 255 19.41 -13.74 -5.03
C ALA A 255 18.64 -14.04 -6.32
N VAL A 256 17.36 -13.62 -6.42
CA VAL A 256 16.60 -13.67 -7.67
C VAL A 256 17.10 -12.59 -8.63
N ALA A 257 17.35 -11.38 -8.16
CA ALA A 257 17.92 -10.30 -8.98
C ALA A 257 19.32 -10.64 -9.52
N SER A 258 20.21 -11.20 -8.70
CA SER A 258 21.52 -11.71 -9.17
C SER A 258 21.36 -12.74 -10.28
N PHE A 259 20.41 -13.67 -10.14
CA PHE A 259 20.14 -14.67 -11.19
C PHE A 259 19.69 -14.02 -12.51
N ILE A 260 18.91 -12.93 -12.47
CA ILE A 260 18.52 -12.18 -13.66
C ILE A 260 19.76 -11.53 -14.29
N ASN A 261 20.52 -10.76 -13.50
CA ASN A 261 21.70 -10.01 -13.97
C ASN A 261 22.82 -10.90 -14.51
N GLU A 262 22.97 -12.13 -14.00
CA GLU A 262 23.93 -13.10 -14.53
C GLU A 262 23.55 -13.65 -15.91
N LYS A 263 22.25 -13.68 -16.22
CA LYS A 263 21.72 -14.32 -17.42
C LYS A 263 21.29 -13.32 -18.50
N TYR A 264 20.87 -12.14 -18.09
CA TYR A 264 20.29 -11.10 -18.93
C TYR A 264 20.95 -9.76 -18.59
N SER A 265 21.17 -8.92 -19.60
CA SER A 265 21.66 -7.55 -19.41
C SER A 265 20.48 -6.59 -19.23
N ILE A 266 19.72 -6.77 -18.15
CA ILE A 266 18.46 -6.10 -17.86
C ILE A 266 18.55 -5.45 -16.47
N GLU A 267 17.92 -4.29 -16.29
CA GLU A 267 17.86 -3.63 -14.99
C GLU A 267 16.83 -4.33 -14.07
N VAL A 268 17.16 -4.48 -12.79
CA VAL A 268 16.27 -5.12 -11.81
C VAL A 268 16.00 -4.18 -10.65
N GLU A 269 14.74 -3.78 -10.51
CA GLU A 269 14.24 -3.03 -9.37
C GLU A 269 13.65 -4.00 -8.33
N ILE A 270 14.00 -3.82 -7.06
CA ILE A 270 13.49 -4.67 -5.98
C ILE A 270 12.70 -3.82 -5.00
N HIS A 271 11.46 -4.23 -4.71
CA HIS A 271 10.62 -3.60 -3.70
C HIS A 271 10.12 -4.63 -2.68
N ASN A 272 10.09 -4.22 -1.42
CA ASN A 272 9.33 -4.92 -0.40
C ASN A 272 7.86 -4.53 -0.52
N GLY A 273 7.00 -5.44 -0.97
CA GLY A 273 5.56 -5.20 -1.07
C GLY A 273 4.80 -5.60 0.20
N GLY A 274 5.29 -6.62 0.93
CA GLY A 274 4.68 -7.08 2.16
C GLY A 274 3.26 -7.61 1.99
N GLN A 275 2.88 -8.07 0.79
CA GLN A 275 1.60 -8.72 0.57
C GLN A 275 1.59 -10.14 1.18
N PRO A 276 0.49 -10.60 1.79
CA PRO A 276 0.47 -11.84 2.58
C PRO A 276 0.37 -13.14 1.77
N VAL A 277 -0.24 -13.10 0.57
CA VAL A 277 -0.58 -14.32 -0.20
C VAL A 277 0.38 -14.60 -1.36
N TYR A 278 0.99 -13.55 -1.93
CA TYR A 278 1.86 -13.66 -3.09
C TYR A 278 3.30 -13.48 -2.67
N ALA A 279 4.12 -14.51 -2.85
CA ALA A 279 5.56 -14.44 -2.57
C ALA A 279 6.24 -13.39 -3.46
N TYR A 280 5.83 -13.30 -4.74
CA TYR A 280 6.36 -12.33 -5.67
C TYR A 280 5.26 -11.78 -6.59
N PHE A 281 5.32 -10.49 -6.88
CA PHE A 281 4.81 -9.88 -8.11
C PHE A 281 5.99 -9.49 -8.99
N VAL A 282 5.85 -9.70 -10.29
CA VAL A 282 6.89 -9.45 -11.30
C VAL A 282 6.30 -8.63 -12.42
N GLY A 283 6.98 -7.54 -12.77
CA GLY A 283 6.76 -6.76 -13.97
C GLY A 283 7.95 -6.91 -14.89
N VAL A 284 7.73 -7.14 -16.19
CA VAL A 284 8.78 -7.10 -17.20
C VAL A 284 8.34 -6.14 -18.30
N GLU A 285 9.12 -5.08 -18.51
CA GLU A 285 8.93 -4.06 -19.54
C GLU A 285 9.87 -4.32 -20.71
#